data_AF-A0A8J3YB11-F1
#
_entry.id   AF-A0A8J3YB11-F1
#
_cell.length_a   1.000
_cell.length_b   1.000
_cell.length_c   1.000
_cell.angle_alpha   90.00
_cell.angle_beta   90.00
_cell.angle_gamma   90.00
#
_symmetry.space_group_name_H-M   'P 1'
#
loop_
_entity.id
_entity.type
_entity.pdbx_description
1 polymer ?
#
loop_
_entity_poly.entity_id
_entity_poly.type
_entity_poly.pdbx_seq_one_letter_code
_entity_poly.pdbx_strand_id
1 'polypeptide(L)'
;MRSCVALIRHGEADPALVAVLGGPQAPRFLDAPPRHRHWLRVWGARGLLWALPPDPPPAAVAAVVAALDDDSWRVREMAAKVVARHRLDPALRAVERLQHDPVPRVRAAAARALRMLS
;
A
#
# COMPACT_ATOMS: atom_id res chain seq x y z
N MET A 1 0.32 11.53 -6.85
CA MET A 1 1.13 10.29 -6.90
C MET A 1 2.41 10.36 -6.07
N ARG A 2 3.32 11.33 -6.28
CA ARG A 2 4.53 11.51 -5.45
C ARG A 2 4.24 11.50 -3.95
N SER A 3 3.18 12.20 -3.53
CA SER A 3 2.76 12.27 -2.13
C SER A 3 2.22 10.93 -1.58
N CYS A 4 1.56 10.09 -2.39
CA CYS A 4 1.16 8.74 -1.96
C CYS A 4 2.37 7.83 -1.77
N VAL A 5 3.37 7.96 -2.65
CA VAL A 5 4.65 7.24 -2.54
C VAL A 5 5.42 7.67 -1.30
N ALA A 6 5.50 8.98 -1.02
CA ALA A 6 6.11 9.52 0.19
C ALA A 6 5.40 8.99 1.45
N LEU A 7 4.07 8.93 1.42
CA LEU A 7 3.27 8.42 2.53
C LEU A 7 3.52 6.92 2.79
N ILE A 8 3.70 6.11 1.74
CA ILE A 8 4.06 4.69 1.86
C ILE A 8 5.47 4.51 2.42
N ARG A 9 6.45 5.26 1.91
CA ARG A 9 7.87 5.04 2.23
C ARG A 9 8.30 5.68 3.56
N HIS A 10 7.81 6.88 3.83
CA HIS A 10 8.33 7.75 4.89
C HIS A 10 7.25 8.14 5.91
N GLY A 11 5.97 7.95 5.57
CA GLY A 11 4.87 8.44 6.41
C GLY A 11 4.77 9.97 6.44
N GLU A 12 5.38 10.64 5.47
CA GLU A 12 5.38 12.10 5.36
C GLU A 12 4.39 12.54 4.28
N ALA A 13 3.52 13.50 4.59
CA ALA A 13 2.66 14.17 3.62
C ALA A 13 2.04 15.47 4.16
N ASP A 14 1.54 16.26 3.22
CA ASP A 14 0.61 17.37 3.46
C ASP A 14 -0.64 16.90 4.24
N PRO A 15 -0.98 17.55 5.38
CA PRO A 15 -2.20 17.29 6.14
C PRO A 15 -3.48 17.26 5.29
N ALA A 16 -3.60 18.11 4.27
CA ALA A 16 -4.77 18.14 3.40
C ALA A 16 -4.91 16.83 2.60
N LEU A 17 -3.80 16.29 2.10
CA LEU A 17 -3.81 14.98 1.44
C LEU A 17 -4.19 13.86 2.42
N VAL A 18 -3.66 13.90 3.64
CA VAL A 18 -3.98 12.91 4.66
C VAL A 18 -5.48 12.94 4.99
N ALA A 19 -6.08 14.14 5.07
CA ALA A 19 -7.52 14.30 5.26
C ALA A 19 -8.33 13.72 4.09
N VAL A 20 -7.89 13.93 2.85
CA VAL A 20 -8.55 13.35 1.66
C VAL A 20 -8.51 11.82 1.68
N LEU A 21 -7.38 11.22 2.07
CA LEU A 21 -7.20 9.76 2.00
C LEU A 21 -7.78 9.02 3.22
N GLY A 22 -7.75 9.65 4.40
CA GLY A 22 -8.12 9.03 5.68
C GLY A 22 -9.35 9.63 6.37
N GLY A 23 -9.91 10.72 5.84
CA GLY A 23 -11.02 11.48 6.42
C GLY A 23 -10.58 12.66 7.30
N PRO A 24 -11.52 13.50 7.78
CA PRO A 24 -11.21 14.76 8.47
C PRO A 24 -10.31 14.62 9.70
N GLN A 25 -10.38 13.48 10.39
CA GLN A 25 -9.58 13.20 11.60
C GLN A 25 -8.24 12.53 11.29
N ALA A 26 -7.92 12.25 10.03
CA ALA A 26 -6.69 11.58 9.63
C ALA A 26 -5.42 12.39 9.90
N PRO A 27 -5.39 13.74 9.78
CA PRO A 27 -4.17 14.52 10.02
C PRO A 27 -3.55 14.30 11.40
N ARG A 28 -4.35 13.97 12.43
CA ARG A 28 -3.83 13.64 13.78
C ARG A 28 -2.86 12.46 13.82
N PHE A 29 -2.83 11.65 12.76
CA PHE A 29 -1.93 10.50 12.66
C PHE A 29 -0.52 10.86 12.17
N LEU A 30 -0.30 12.08 11.69
CA LEU A 30 1.03 12.59 11.35
C LEU A 30 1.96 12.58 12.57
N ASP A 31 1.43 13.00 13.72
CA ASP A 31 2.16 13.04 14.99
C ASP A 31 1.90 11.83 15.89
N ALA A 32 1.18 10.82 15.39
CA ALA A 32 0.80 9.69 16.22
C ALA A 32 2.01 8.81 16.60
N PRO A 33 1.90 8.03 17.69
CA PRO A 33 2.94 7.06 18.06
C PRO A 33 3.20 6.05 16.94
N PRO A 34 4.42 5.48 16.84
CA PRO A 34 4.81 4.56 15.76
C PRO A 34 3.80 3.45 15.46
N ARG A 35 3.20 2.87 16.52
CA ARG A 35 2.15 1.83 16.41
C ARG A 35 0.94 2.25 15.55
N HIS A 36 0.64 3.54 15.44
CA HIS A 36 -0.50 4.08 14.69
C HIS A 36 -0.11 4.69 13.34
N ARG A 37 1.18 4.97 13.09
CA ARG A 37 1.66 5.58 11.83
C ARG A 37 1.48 4.67 10.61
N HIS A 38 1.26 3.37 10.79
CA HIS A 38 0.95 2.46 9.68
C HIS A 38 -0.28 2.89 8.86
N TRP A 39 -1.22 3.64 9.47
CA TRP A 39 -2.38 4.18 8.75
C TRP A 39 -1.99 5.10 7.60
N LEU A 40 -0.92 5.89 7.78
CA LEU A 40 -0.39 6.73 6.72
C LEU A 40 -0.02 5.88 5.50
N ARG A 41 0.75 4.81 5.70
CA ARG A 41 1.14 3.90 4.62
C ARG A 41 -0.06 3.19 3.98
N VAL A 42 -1.04 2.76 4.77
CA VAL A 42 -2.31 2.20 4.27
C VAL A 42 -3.04 3.20 3.37
N TRP A 43 -3.14 4.46 3.78
CA TRP A 43 -3.79 5.51 3.02
C TRP A 43 -3.01 5.86 1.74
N GLY A 44 -1.68 5.88 1.80
CA GLY A 44 -0.84 6.07 0.62
C GLY A 44 -1.05 4.96 -0.41
N ALA A 45 -1.03 3.70 0.03
CA ALA A 45 -1.32 2.55 -0.84
C ALA A 45 -2.75 2.60 -1.39
N ARG A 46 -3.74 2.99 -0.58
CA ARG A 46 -5.12 3.18 -1.05
C ARG A 46 -5.25 4.33 -2.07
N GLY A 47 -4.47 5.38 -1.91
CA GLY A 47 -4.37 6.45 -2.91
C GLY A 47 -3.87 5.88 -4.24
N LEU A 48 -2.82 5.05 -4.23
CA LEU A 48 -2.33 4.38 -5.44
C LEU A 48 -3.32 3.34 -5.99
N LEU A 49 -4.14 2.70 -5.16
CA LEU A 49 -5.22 1.83 -5.64
C LEU A 49 -6.10 2.57 -6.66
N TRP A 50 -6.43 3.84 -6.42
CA TRP A 50 -7.32 4.59 -7.29
C TRP A 50 -6.62 5.50 -8.30
N ALA A 51 -5.42 6.00 -7.98
CA ALA A 51 -4.76 7.06 -8.74
C ALA A 51 -3.45 6.63 -9.45
N LEU A 52 -3.09 5.34 -9.43
CA LEU A 52 -1.94 4.84 -10.20
C LEU A 52 -2.34 4.78 -11.69
N PRO A 53 -1.56 5.41 -12.60
CA PRO A 53 -1.85 5.39 -14.04
C PRO A 53 -1.42 4.06 -14.67
N PRO A 54 -1.86 3.78 -15.92
CA PRO A 54 -1.49 2.56 -16.65
C PRO A 54 0.02 2.37 -16.85
N ASP A 55 0.78 3.47 -17.01
CA ASP A 55 2.24 3.48 -17.04
C ASP A 55 2.79 4.10 -15.74
N PRO A 56 2.88 3.32 -14.64
CA PRO A 56 3.25 3.85 -13.35
C PRO A 56 4.75 4.18 -13.29
N PRO A 57 5.14 5.30 -12.67
CA PRO A 57 6.54 5.62 -12.49
C PRO A 57 7.23 4.53 -11.64
N PRO A 58 8.49 4.16 -11.92
CA PRO A 58 9.20 3.08 -11.22
C PRO A 58 9.20 3.24 -9.68
N ALA A 59 9.26 4.48 -9.19
CA ALA A 59 9.20 4.77 -7.76
C ALA A 59 7.87 4.38 -7.11
N ALA A 60 6.75 4.46 -7.83
CA ALA A 60 5.45 4.03 -7.32
C ALA A 60 5.35 2.51 -7.26
N VAL A 61 5.82 1.82 -8.30
CA VAL A 61 5.89 0.34 -8.32
C VAL A 61 6.79 -0.15 -7.18
N ALA A 62 7.99 0.41 -7.05
CA ALA A 62 8.93 0.04 -5.99
C ALA A 62 8.35 0.26 -4.58
N ALA A 63 7.60 1.35 -4.36
CA ALA A 63 6.96 1.60 -3.08
C ALA A 63 5.86 0.58 -2.76
N VAL A 64 5.05 0.18 -3.75
CA VAL A 64 4.04 -0.87 -3.58
C VAL A 64 4.70 -2.22 -3.30
N VAL A 65 5.78 -2.56 -4.03
CA VAL A 65 6.51 -3.82 -3.83
C VAL A 65 7.12 -3.87 -2.43
N ALA A 66 7.76 -2.79 -1.97
CA ALA A 66 8.31 -2.72 -0.61
C ALA A 66 7.21 -2.86 0.47
N ALA A 67 6.03 -2.27 0.24
CA ALA A 67 4.91 -2.34 1.17
C ALA A 67 4.31 -3.75 1.32
N LEU A 68 4.62 -4.70 0.43
CA LEU A 68 4.24 -6.10 0.59
C LEU A 68 4.99 -6.79 1.73
N ASP A 69 6.08 -6.20 2.24
CA ASP A 69 6.88 -6.74 3.36
C ASP A 69 6.77 -5.88 4.63
N ASP A 70 5.79 -4.98 4.70
CA ASP A 70 5.61 -4.07 5.84
C ASP A 70 5.26 -4.83 7.12
N ASP A 71 5.77 -4.40 8.28
CA ASP A 71 5.42 -4.97 9.59
C ASP A 71 3.91 -5.01 9.84
N SER A 72 3.18 -4.00 9.35
CA SER A 72 1.74 -3.93 9.46
C SER A 72 1.05 -4.77 8.39
N TRP A 73 0.35 -5.81 8.83
CA TRP A 73 -0.47 -6.65 7.95
C TRP A 73 -1.50 -5.85 7.12
N ARG A 74 -1.98 -4.71 7.63
CA ARG A 74 -2.92 -3.84 6.89
C ARG A 74 -2.25 -3.18 5.69
N VAL A 75 -0.96 -2.86 5.79
CA VAL A 75 -0.18 -2.30 4.68
C VAL A 75 0.07 -3.38 3.65
N ARG A 76 0.49 -4.59 4.07
CA ARG A 76 0.66 -5.74 3.16
C ARG A 76 -0.63 -6.10 2.43
N GLU A 77 -1.75 -6.18 3.14
CA GLU A 77 -3.08 -6.43 2.55
C GLU A 77 -3.43 -5.37 1.50
N MET A 78 -3.21 -4.08 1.80
CA MET A 78 -3.53 -2.99 0.88
C MET A 78 -2.60 -2.99 -0.34
N ALA A 79 -1.31 -3.21 -0.16
CA ALA A 79 -0.34 -3.32 -1.24
C ALA A 79 -0.70 -4.45 -2.22
N ALA A 80 -1.06 -5.63 -1.71
CA ALA A 80 -1.53 -6.74 -2.55
C ALA A 80 -2.78 -6.38 -3.38
N LYS A 81 -3.69 -5.56 -2.84
CA LYS A 81 -4.86 -5.05 -3.60
C LYS A 81 -4.45 -4.09 -4.72
N VAL A 82 -3.45 -3.24 -4.48
CA VAL A 82 -2.89 -2.36 -5.52
C VAL A 82 -2.28 -3.19 -6.64
N VAL A 83 -1.48 -4.20 -6.30
CA VAL A 83 -0.90 -5.15 -7.27
C VAL A 83 -1.99 -5.82 -8.10
N ALA A 84 -3.02 -6.37 -7.45
CA ALA A 84 -4.11 -7.05 -8.15
C ALA A 84 -4.87 -6.14 -9.13
N ARG A 85 -5.12 -4.88 -8.74
CA ARG A 85 -5.89 -3.92 -9.55
C ARG A 85 -5.11 -3.46 -10.78
N HIS A 86 -3.81 -3.22 -10.62
CA HIS A 86 -2.96 -2.62 -11.64
C HIS A 86 -2.05 -3.62 -12.34
N ARG A 87 -2.17 -4.91 -12.02
CA ARG A 87 -1.37 -6.00 -12.61
C ARG A 87 0.13 -5.69 -12.60
N LEU A 88 0.65 -5.38 -11.41
CA LEU A 88 2.07 -5.03 -11.25
C LEU A 88 2.94 -6.29 -11.30
N ASP A 89 3.28 -6.76 -12.50
CA ASP A 89 4.12 -7.96 -12.72
C ASP A 89 5.43 -7.98 -11.92
N PRO A 90 6.16 -6.85 -11.72
CA PRO A 90 7.36 -6.84 -10.89
C PRO A 90 7.12 -7.27 -9.43
N ALA A 91 5.87 -7.30 -8.96
CA ALA A 91 5.51 -7.72 -7.61
C ALA A 91 5.31 -9.23 -7.44
N LEU A 92 5.34 -10.03 -8.52
CA LEU A 92 4.96 -11.45 -8.49
C LEU A 92 5.63 -12.23 -7.35
N ARG A 93 6.97 -12.20 -7.27
CA ARG A 93 7.74 -12.91 -6.24
C ARG A 93 7.38 -12.45 -4.81
N ALA A 94 7.14 -11.16 -4.62
CA ALA A 94 6.76 -10.63 -3.32
C ALA A 94 5.35 -11.09 -2.92
N VAL A 95 4.41 -11.17 -3.87
CA VAL A 95 3.06 -11.67 -3.63
C VAL A 95 3.04 -13.18 -3.37
N GLU A 96 3.87 -13.99 -4.04
CA GLU A 96 4.01 -15.43 -3.78
C GLU A 96 4.33 -15.71 -2.30
N ARG A 97 5.23 -14.92 -1.70
CA ARG A 97 5.59 -15.05 -0.27
C ARG A 97 4.39 -14.83 0.65
N LEU A 98 3.47 -13.93 0.29
CA LEU A 98 2.28 -13.62 1.08
C LEU A 98 1.24 -14.74 1.13
N GLN A 99 1.36 -15.80 0.33
CA GLN A 99 0.53 -17.00 0.48
C GLN A 99 0.74 -17.69 1.83
N HIS A 100 1.88 -17.45 2.48
CA HIS A 100 2.24 -18.00 3.78
C HIS A 100 2.16 -16.95 4.91
N ASP A 101 1.59 -15.78 4.65
CA ASP A 101 1.43 -14.72 5.65
C ASP A 101 0.61 -15.24 6.85
N PRO A 102 0.99 -14.93 8.11
CA PRO A 102 0.23 -15.37 9.28
C PRO A 102 -1.22 -14.87 9.28
N VAL A 103 -1.51 -13.74 8.63
CA VAL A 103 -2.83 -13.10 8.61
C VAL A 103 -3.68 -13.61 7.44
N PRO A 104 -4.85 -14.25 7.70
CA PRO A 104 -5.71 -14.80 6.64
C PRO A 104 -6.15 -13.78 5.58
N ARG A 105 -6.36 -12.53 5.98
CA ARG A 105 -6.73 -11.44 5.06
C ARG A 105 -5.64 -11.11 4.06
N VAL A 106 -4.37 -11.18 4.48
CA VAL A 106 -3.22 -10.96 3.58
C VAL A 106 -3.13 -12.11 2.59
N ARG A 107 -3.26 -13.37 3.06
CA ARG A 107 -3.29 -14.55 2.18
C ARG A 107 -4.40 -14.46 1.13
N ALA A 108 -5.60 -14.04 1.51
CA ALA A 108 -6.72 -13.86 0.58
C ALA A 108 -6.44 -12.75 -0.47
N ALA A 109 -5.82 -11.64 -0.06
CA ALA A 109 -5.43 -10.57 -0.97
C ALA A 109 -4.32 -11.05 -1.94
N ALA A 110 -3.35 -11.83 -1.46
CA ALA A 110 -2.29 -12.41 -2.26
C ALA A 110 -2.83 -13.40 -3.30
N ALA A 111 -3.73 -14.31 -2.91
CA ALA A 111 -4.38 -15.23 -3.84
C ALA A 111 -5.16 -14.50 -4.95
N ARG A 112 -5.80 -13.36 -4.63
CA ARG A 112 -6.43 -12.52 -5.65
C ARG A 112 -5.40 -11.87 -6.57
N ALA A 113 -4.30 -11.34 -6.04
CA ALA A 113 -3.26 -10.72 -6.84
C ALA A 113 -2.61 -11.73 -7.80
N LEU A 114 -2.27 -12.93 -7.34
CA LEU A 114 -1.67 -13.97 -8.19
C LEU A 114 -2.58 -14.34 -9.37
N ARG A 115 -3.89 -14.47 -9.16
CA ARG A 115 -4.85 -14.71 -10.26
C ARG A 115 -4.92 -13.59 -11.30
N MET A 116 -4.50 -12.37 -10.95
CA MET A 116 -4.50 -11.23 -11.88
C MET A 116 -3.15 -11.07 -12.61
N LEU A 117 -2.08 -11.68 -12.08
CA LEU A 117 -0.73 -11.71 -12.65
C LEU A 117 -0.45 -12.98 -13.47
N SER A 118 -1.34 -13.98 -13.37
CA SER A 118 -1.33 -15.22 -14.14
C SER A 118 -1.99 -15.08 -15.50
#